data_AF-A0A5D0N584-F1
#
_entry.id   AF-A0A5D0N584-F1
#
_cell.length_a   1.000
_cell.length_b   1.000
_cell.length_c   1.000
_cell.angle_alpha   90.00
_cell.angle_beta   90.00
_cell.angle_gamma   90.00
#
_symmetry.space_group_name_H-M   'P 1'
#
loop_
_entity.id
_entity.type
_entity.pdbx_description
1 polymer ?
#
loop_
_entity_poly.entity_id
_entity_poly.type
_entity_poly.pdbx_seq_one_letter_code
_entity_poly.pdbx_strand_id
1 'polypeptide(L)'
;MARTRRRRIRVDGVDYRWTVRHADPGHVMVRVWHAATRGAGLEVLVAFDDPWLNFGPIITAPSDRVAAVFALEPVTPRLVAALIQAGVAAGWPAHGDGGPRRLVLDRSRERLEPAPGTTTGGGAETRVRVTAAGP
;
A
#
# COMPACT_ATOMS: atom_id res chain seq x y z
N MET A 1 -20.63 9.50 5.35
CA MET A 1 -19.37 8.75 5.09
C MET A 1 -19.46 8.03 3.77
N ALA A 2 -18.53 8.27 2.84
CA ALA A 2 -18.51 7.53 1.57
C ALA A 2 -18.17 6.05 1.82
N ARG A 3 -18.97 5.14 1.26
CA ARG A 3 -18.76 3.69 1.41
C ARG A 3 -17.42 3.32 0.78
N THR A 4 -16.53 2.64 1.52
CA THR A 4 -15.25 2.18 0.97
C THR A 4 -15.51 1.28 -0.24
N ARG A 5 -15.11 1.72 -1.44
CA ARG A 5 -15.30 0.97 -2.68
C ARG A 5 -14.38 -0.25 -2.68
N ARG A 6 -14.97 -1.45 -2.60
CA ARG A 6 -14.26 -2.72 -2.80
C ARG A 6 -13.99 -2.92 -4.29
N ARG A 7 -12.73 -3.15 -4.65
CA ARG A 7 -12.27 -3.34 -6.02
C ARG A 7 -11.71 -4.76 -6.19
N ARG A 8 -11.61 -5.23 -7.43
CA ARG A 8 -10.99 -6.52 -7.79
C ARG A 8 -9.77 -6.26 -8.67
N ILE A 9 -8.78 -7.15 -8.58
CA ILE A 9 -7.60 -7.16 -9.45
C ILE A 9 -7.11 -8.61 -9.58
N ARG A 10 -6.57 -8.96 -10.76
CA ARG A 10 -5.94 -10.26 -11.00
C ARG A 10 -4.43 -10.05 -11.14
N VAL A 11 -3.65 -10.80 -10.37
CA VAL A 11 -2.18 -10.71 -10.32
C VAL A 11 -1.64 -12.12 -10.34
N ASP A 12 -0.74 -12.42 -11.28
CA ASP A 12 -0.10 -13.74 -11.44
C ASP A 12 -1.10 -14.92 -11.46
N GLY A 13 -2.26 -14.71 -12.09
CA GLY A 13 -3.32 -15.72 -12.19
C GLY A 13 -4.19 -15.89 -10.94
N VAL A 14 -4.00 -15.06 -9.91
CA VAL A 14 -4.76 -15.11 -8.66
C VAL A 14 -5.65 -13.87 -8.53
N ASP A 15 -6.90 -14.07 -8.11
CA ASP A 15 -7.87 -12.99 -7.93
C ASP A 15 -7.81 -12.43 -6.51
N TYR A 16 -7.64 -11.10 -6.42
CA TYR A 16 -7.61 -10.37 -5.17
C TYR A 16 -8.73 -9.34 -5.10
N ARG A 17 -9.09 -8.98 -3.87
CA ARG A 17 -9.93 -7.84 -3.55
C ARG A 17 -9.12 -6.82 -2.78
N TRP A 18 -9.38 -5.54 -3.03
CA TRP A 18 -8.68 -4.47 -2.35
C TRP A 18 -9.54 -3.25 -2.09
N THR A 19 -9.11 -2.46 -1.11
CA THR A 19 -9.68 -1.18 -0.73
C THR A 19 -8.60 -0.19 -0.35
N VAL A 20 -8.89 1.10 -0.51
CA VAL A 20 -8.09 2.21 0.02
C VAL A 20 -8.91 2.92 1.09
N ARG A 21 -8.28 3.24 2.22
CA ARG A 21 -8.87 4.03 3.31
C ARG A 21 -7.87 5.06 3.80
N HIS A 22 -8.33 6.20 4.27
CA HIS A 22 -7.46 7.13 5.01
C HIS A 22 -6.99 6.45 6.30
N ALA A 23 -5.70 6.57 6.59
CA ALA A 23 -5.12 6.15 7.86
C ALA A 23 -4.86 7.37 8.75
N ASP A 24 -4.22 8.38 8.19
CA ASP A 24 -3.89 9.67 8.81
C ASP A 24 -3.69 10.75 7.71
N PRO A 25 -3.41 12.02 8.05
CA PRO A 25 -3.27 13.09 7.05
C PRO A 25 -2.16 12.90 5.99
N GLY A 26 -1.16 12.07 6.27
CA GLY A 26 -0.04 11.80 5.35
C GLY A 26 -0.03 10.39 4.76
N HIS A 27 -1.00 9.54 5.13
CA HIS A 27 -1.03 8.15 4.68
C HIS A 27 -2.44 7.64 4.37
N VAL A 28 -2.47 6.75 3.37
CA VAL A 28 -3.60 5.87 3.10
C VAL A 28 -3.21 4.42 3.36
N MET A 29 -4.17 3.64 3.85
CA MET A 29 -4.05 2.19 4.00
C MET A 29 -4.62 1.49 2.76
N VAL A 30 -3.77 0.74 2.08
CA VAL A 30 -4.17 -0.23 1.06
C VAL A 30 -4.34 -1.59 1.73
N ARG A 31 -5.56 -2.10 1.73
CA ARG A 31 -5.84 -3.46 2.24
C ARG A 31 -6.18 -4.38 1.09
N VAL A 32 -5.50 -5.53 1.03
CA VAL A 32 -5.67 -6.57 0.02
C VAL A 32 -5.96 -7.90 0.69
N TRP A 33 -6.82 -8.70 0.08
CA TRP A 33 -7.07 -10.08 0.50
C TRP A 33 -7.45 -10.93 -0.71
N HIS A 34 -7.24 -12.24 -0.59
CA HIS A 34 -7.63 -13.19 -1.63
C HIS A 34 -9.15 -13.15 -1.86
N ALA A 35 -9.60 -13.29 -3.11
CA ALA A 35 -11.01 -13.12 -3.44
C ALA A 35 -11.88 -14.32 -2.99
N ALA A 36 -11.31 -15.54 -3.00
CA ALA A 36 -12.03 -16.78 -2.72
C ALA A 36 -11.94 -17.23 -1.26
N THR A 37 -10.88 -16.83 -0.53
CA THR A 37 -10.64 -17.28 0.84
C THR A 37 -10.66 -16.11 1.82
N ARG A 38 -10.87 -16.41 3.10
CA ARG A 38 -10.83 -15.44 4.20
C ARG A 38 -9.41 -15.28 4.77
N GLY A 39 -8.38 -15.54 3.93
CA GLY A 39 -6.98 -15.62 4.35
C GLY A 39 -6.40 -14.31 4.90
N ALA A 40 -5.16 -14.40 5.37
CA ALA A 40 -4.42 -13.27 5.93
C ALA A 40 -4.45 -12.06 4.97
N GLY A 41 -4.93 -10.91 5.45
CA GLY A 41 -4.90 -9.68 4.66
C GLY A 41 -3.48 -9.10 4.56
N LEU A 42 -3.18 -8.45 3.44
CA LEU A 42 -2.04 -7.54 3.34
C LEU A 42 -2.53 -6.12 3.60
N GLU A 43 -1.93 -5.44 4.56
CA GLU A 43 -2.20 -4.05 4.92
C GLU A 43 -0.92 -3.24 4.64
N VAL A 44 -0.97 -2.29 3.71
CA VAL A 44 0.18 -1.45 3.35
C VAL A 44 -0.17 0.02 3.60
N LEU A 45 0.58 0.67 4.48
CA LEU A 45 0.55 2.13 4.61
C LEU A 45 1.33 2.74 3.44
N VAL A 46 0.69 3.65 2.70
CA VAL A 46 1.26 4.33 1.55
C VAL A 46 1.23 5.82 1.83
N ALA A 47 2.39 6.48 1.70
CA ALA A 47 2.48 7.94 1.77
C ALA A 47 1.53 8.57 0.73
N PHE A 48 0.61 9.38 1.23
CA PHE A 48 -0.34 10.13 0.43
C PHE A 48 -0.79 11.37 1.22
N ASP A 49 -0.35 12.53 0.78
CA ASP A 49 -0.76 13.81 1.35
C ASP A 49 -2.11 14.21 0.73
N ASP A 50 -3.17 14.23 1.55
CA ASP A 50 -4.52 14.56 1.06
C ASP A 50 -4.54 15.99 0.47
N PRO A 51 -4.83 16.15 -0.84
CA PRO A 51 -4.80 17.46 -1.47
C PRO A 51 -5.79 18.47 -0.88
N TRP A 52 -6.87 18.01 -0.26
CA TRP A 52 -7.89 18.88 0.34
C TRP A 52 -7.49 19.36 1.72
N LEU A 53 -6.86 18.49 2.52
CA LEU A 53 -6.32 18.90 3.82
C LEU A 53 -5.08 19.80 3.65
N ASN A 54 -4.35 19.62 2.57
CA ASN A 54 -3.11 20.35 2.28
C ASN A 54 -3.28 21.41 1.19
N PHE A 55 -4.51 21.81 0.84
CA PHE A 55 -4.77 22.69 -0.32
C PHE A 55 -3.97 24.00 -0.23
N GLY A 56 -4.06 24.73 0.88
CA GLY A 56 -3.34 26.00 1.09
C GLY A 56 -1.82 25.86 0.93
N PRO A 57 -1.18 24.93 1.66
CA PRO A 57 0.24 24.61 1.47
C PRO A 57 0.61 24.18 0.04
N ILE A 58 -0.25 23.42 -0.65
CA ILE A 58 0.00 22.96 -2.03
C ILE A 58 -0.03 24.13 -3.02
N ILE A 59 -1.03 25.01 -2.94
CA ILE A 59 -1.17 26.12 -3.90
C ILE A 59 -0.17 27.26 -3.67
N THR A 60 0.47 27.31 -2.49
CA THR A 60 1.47 28.32 -2.15
C THR A 60 2.90 27.82 -2.29
N ALA A 61 3.11 26.50 -2.38
CA ALA A 61 4.42 25.93 -2.65
C ALA A 61 4.89 26.27 -4.07
N PRO A 62 6.20 26.51 -4.28
CA PRO A 62 6.77 26.61 -5.62
C PRO A 62 6.39 25.38 -6.45
N SER A 63 5.82 25.60 -7.64
CA SER A 63 5.25 24.53 -8.48
C SER A 63 6.26 23.43 -8.82
N ASP A 64 7.54 23.77 -8.91
CA ASP A 64 8.66 22.85 -9.15
C ASP A 64 8.99 21.95 -7.94
N ARG A 65 8.48 22.26 -6.75
CA ARG A 65 8.77 21.53 -5.51
C ARG A 65 7.58 20.83 -4.88
N VAL A 66 6.37 21.01 -5.41
CA VAL A 66 5.15 20.41 -4.85
C VAL A 66 5.31 18.90 -4.70
N ALA A 67 5.79 18.19 -5.72
CA ALA A 67 6.00 16.74 -5.67
C ALA A 67 7.20 16.30 -4.77
N ALA A 68 8.13 17.21 -4.48
CA ALA A 68 9.25 16.93 -3.58
C ALA A 68 8.84 17.04 -2.10
N VAL A 69 7.82 17.86 -1.81
CA VAL A 69 7.33 18.12 -0.44
C VAL A 69 6.12 17.25 -0.11
N PHE A 70 5.25 17.02 -1.10
CA PHE A 70 3.98 16.31 -0.96
C PHE A 70 3.93 15.02 -1.79
N ALA A 71 3.51 13.94 -1.17
CA ALA A 71 3.22 12.66 -1.80
C ALA A 71 1.80 12.68 -2.39
N LEU A 72 1.61 13.29 -3.56
CA LEU A 72 0.27 13.44 -4.17
C LEU A 72 -0.10 12.30 -5.13
N GLU A 73 0.81 11.36 -5.38
CA GLU A 73 0.59 10.30 -6.37
C GLU A 73 -0.56 9.37 -5.92
N PRO A 74 -1.57 9.09 -6.76
CA PRO A 74 -2.69 8.26 -6.35
C PRO A 74 -2.30 6.79 -6.16
N VAL A 75 -3.10 6.05 -5.38
CA VAL A 75 -3.02 4.58 -5.36
C VAL A 75 -3.68 4.02 -6.62
N THR A 76 -2.87 3.52 -7.53
CA THR A 76 -3.31 2.94 -8.81
C THR A 76 -3.45 1.42 -8.73
N PRO A 77 -4.24 0.78 -9.62
CA PRO A 77 -4.26 -0.69 -9.74
C PRO A 77 -2.86 -1.28 -10.00
N ARG A 78 -2.02 -0.56 -10.75
CA ARG A 78 -0.63 -0.93 -11.03
C ARG A 78 0.19 -0.98 -9.73
N LEU A 79 0.11 0.04 -8.89
CA LEU A 79 0.78 0.03 -7.58
C LEU A 79 0.28 -1.15 -6.74
N VAL A 80 -1.03 -1.39 -6.72
CA VAL A 80 -1.62 -2.50 -5.95
C VAL A 80 -1.08 -3.86 -6.42
N ALA A 81 -0.93 -4.06 -7.74
CA ALA A 81 -0.31 -5.28 -8.28
C ALA A 81 1.13 -5.45 -7.79
N ALA A 82 1.93 -4.38 -7.85
CA ALA A 82 3.32 -4.41 -7.37
C ALA A 82 3.41 -4.68 -5.85
N LEU A 83 2.49 -4.12 -5.06
CA LEU A 83 2.39 -4.39 -3.62
C LEU A 83 2.05 -5.85 -3.33
N ILE A 84 1.15 -6.45 -4.10
CA ILE A 84 0.79 -7.87 -3.99
C ILE A 84 2.01 -8.75 -4.27
N GLN A 85 2.70 -8.50 -5.38
CA GLN A 85 3.88 -9.26 -5.78
C GLN A 85 5.00 -9.16 -4.74
N ALA A 86 5.30 -7.94 -4.28
CA ALA A 86 6.30 -7.71 -3.26
C ALA A 86 5.91 -8.33 -1.90
N GLY A 87 4.62 -8.27 -1.53
CA GLY A 87 4.10 -8.92 -0.33
C GLY A 87 4.25 -10.44 -0.38
N VAL A 88 3.88 -11.07 -1.50
CA VAL A 88 4.06 -12.51 -1.73
C VAL A 88 5.54 -12.90 -1.68
N ALA A 89 6.42 -12.14 -2.33
CA ALA A 89 7.87 -12.33 -2.27
C ALA A 89 8.43 -12.18 -0.85
N ALA A 90 7.83 -11.32 -0.02
CA ALA A 90 8.16 -11.18 1.40
C ALA A 90 7.68 -12.35 2.27
N GLY A 91 6.91 -13.30 1.71
CA GLY A 91 6.31 -14.42 2.44
C GLY A 91 4.95 -14.09 3.06
N TRP A 92 4.18 -13.14 2.53
CA TRP A 92 2.78 -12.95 2.93
C TRP A 92 1.97 -14.22 2.60
N PRO A 93 1.38 -14.92 3.60
CA PRO A 93 0.63 -16.15 3.35
C PRO A 93 -0.77 -15.81 2.82
N ALA A 94 -0.86 -15.35 1.57
CA ALA A 94 -2.11 -14.87 0.95
C ALA A 94 -3.28 -15.88 1.01
N HIS A 95 -2.97 -17.18 1.15
CA HIS A 95 -3.94 -18.27 1.22
C HIS A 95 -4.03 -18.95 2.61
N GLY A 96 -3.20 -18.54 3.58
CA GLY A 96 -3.06 -19.21 4.87
C GLY A 96 -3.76 -18.54 6.03
N ASP A 97 -3.83 -19.26 7.15
CA ASP A 97 -4.31 -18.79 8.45
C ASP A 97 -3.18 -18.06 9.17
N GLY A 98 -3.05 -16.78 8.85
CA GLY A 98 -2.16 -15.84 9.54
C GLY A 98 -2.90 -14.55 9.87
N GLY A 99 -2.45 -13.84 10.89
CA GLY A 99 -2.89 -12.45 11.12
C GLY A 99 -2.56 -11.56 9.92
N PRO A 100 -3.22 -10.39 9.78
CA PRO A 100 -2.93 -9.48 8.68
C PRO A 100 -1.45 -9.04 8.73
N ARG A 101 -0.78 -9.09 7.59
CA ARG A 101 0.61 -8.62 7.48
C ARG A 101 0.60 -7.13 7.19
N ARG A 102 1.26 -6.35 8.04
CA ARG A 102 1.35 -4.90 7.89
C ARG A 102 2.72 -4.47 7.40
N LEU A 103 2.73 -3.72 6.32
CA LEU A 103 3.92 -3.14 5.71
C LEU A 103 3.74 -1.63 5.55
N VAL A 104 4.84 -0.92 5.38
CA VAL A 104 4.90 0.50 5.04
C VAL A 104 5.64 0.62 3.71
N LEU A 105 5.02 1.28 2.75
CA LEU A 105 5.67 1.69 1.51
C LEU A 105 6.34 3.04 1.76
N ASP A 106 7.64 3.10 1.50
CA ASP A 106 8.40 4.34 1.63
C ASP A 106 7.88 5.44 0.68
N ARG A 107 8.30 6.68 0.95
CA ARG A 107 7.85 7.85 0.17
C ARG A 107 8.26 7.78 -1.31
N SER A 108 9.35 7.09 -1.63
CA SER A 108 9.77 6.86 -3.03
C SER A 108 8.94 5.79 -3.75
N ARG A 109 8.12 5.02 -3.02
CA ARG A 109 7.33 3.89 -3.54
C ARG A 109 8.16 2.75 -4.10
N GLU A 110 9.40 2.62 -3.64
CA GLU A 110 10.35 1.63 -4.13
C GLU A 110 10.59 0.51 -3.12
N ARG A 111 10.25 0.71 -1.84
CA ARG A 111 10.57 -0.26 -0.79
C ARG A 111 9.43 -0.47 0.18
N LEU A 112 9.15 -1.73 0.47
CA LEU A 112 8.29 -2.15 1.57
C LEU A 112 9.11 -2.50 2.80
N GLU A 113 8.70 -1.97 3.93
CA GLU A 113 9.27 -2.23 5.25
C GLU A 113 8.21 -2.79 6.20
N PRO A 114 8.56 -3.63 7.19
CA PRO A 114 7.63 -4.03 8.24
C PRO A 114 7.11 -2.82 9.01
N ALA A 115 5.82 -2.80 9.34
CA ALA A 115 5.27 -1.72 10.16
C ALA A 115 5.84 -1.78 11.61
N PRO A 116 6.00 -0.63 12.29
CA PRO A 116 6.41 -0.61 13.69
C PRO A 116 5.43 -1.43 14.55
N GLY A 117 5.95 -2.29 15.44
CA GLY A 117 5.13 -3.08 16.36
C GLY A 117 4.54 -4.38 15.79
N THR A 118 4.83 -4.75 14.54
CA THR A 118 4.53 -6.12 14.06
C THR A 118 5.67 -7.07 14.40
N THR A 119 5.60 -7.71 15.56
CA THR A 119 6.42 -8.88 15.86
C THR A 119 5.88 -10.06 15.06
N THR A 120 6.41 -10.26 13.85
CA THR A 120 6.17 -11.51 13.12
C THR A 120 6.98 -12.57 13.84
N GLY A 121 6.30 -13.55 14.44
CA GLY A 121 6.97 -14.71 15.01
C GLY A 121 7.83 -15.38 13.93
N GLY A 122 9.15 -15.35 14.13
CA GLY A 122 10.13 -16.05 13.31
C GLY A 122 10.46 -15.38 11.96
N GLY A 123 11.56 -14.63 11.94
CA GLY A 123 12.44 -14.57 10.77
C GLY A 123 12.20 -13.47 9.75
N ALA A 124 13.20 -12.58 9.68
CA ALA A 124 13.53 -11.60 8.64
C ALA A 124 12.80 -10.24 8.68
N GLU A 125 13.60 -9.21 8.96
CA GLU A 125 13.43 -7.83 8.47
C GLU A 125 13.45 -7.83 6.93
N THR A 126 12.42 -8.37 6.28
CA THR A 126 12.41 -8.48 4.82
C THR A 126 12.02 -7.12 4.23
N ARG A 127 13.03 -6.30 3.91
CA ARG A 127 12.87 -5.16 3.01
C ARG A 127 12.72 -5.68 1.58
N VAL A 128 11.57 -5.46 0.95
CA VAL A 128 11.31 -5.91 -0.43
C VAL A 128 11.18 -4.72 -1.36
N ARG A 129 11.82 -4.79 -2.53
CA ARG A 129 11.67 -3.77 -3.57
C ARG A 129 10.32 -3.89 -4.26
N VAL A 130 9.68 -2.76 -4.49
CA VAL A 130 8.50 -2.62 -5.34
C VAL A 130 8.98 -2.22 -6.72
N THR A 131 9.07 -3.18 -7.63
CA THR A 131 9.29 -2.88 -9.04
C THR A 131 7.96 -2.54 -9.68
N ALA A 132 7.68 -1.26 -9.88
CA ALA A 132 6.67 -0.84 -10.83
C ALA A 132 7.22 -1.13 -12.24
N ALA A 133 6.98 -2.31 -12.80
CA ALA A 133 7.42 -2.68 -14.16
C ALA A 133 7.07 -1.53 -15.12
N GLY A 134 8.05 -0.97 -15.85
CA GLY A 134 8.07 0.37 -16.50
C GLY A 134 6.81 0.88 -17.24
N PRO A 135 6.81 2.15 -17.68
CA PRO A 135 5.68 2.78 -18.36
C PRO A 135 5.21 2.00 -19.60
#